data_AF-A0A3P7ZQ11-F1
#
_entry.id   AF-A0A3P7ZQ11-F1
#
_cell.length_a   1.000
_cell.length_b   1.000
_cell.length_c   1.000
_cell.angle_alpha   90.00
_cell.angle_beta   90.00
_cell.angle_gamma   90.00
#
_symmetry.space_group_name_H-M   'P 1'
#
loop_
_entity.id
_entity.type
_entity.pdbx_description
1 polymer ?
#
loop_
_entity_poly.entity_id
_entity_poly.type
_entity_poly.pdbx_seq_one_letter_code
_entity_poly.pdbx_strand_id
1 'polypeptide(L)'
;MAAFTTNLSRTVGERLRHLKNAGVVVLSTALSGLWLPHTAFSRLKEIFNTPHYVDRRVDQSVVEIVIARITAAIRETGCIETYSAELVDVLDSCLKHPMTVLNSDGEYVDSPHCKIASDLLSSLFLVGEA
;
A
#
# COMPACT_ATOMS: atom_id res chain seq x y z
N MET A 1 -8.73 -17.01 16.46
CA MET A 1 -8.59 -16.31 15.16
C MET A 1 -9.52 -15.09 15.01
N ALA A 2 -10.75 -15.08 15.52
CA ALA A 2 -11.67 -13.92 15.38
C ALA A 2 -11.42 -12.73 16.35
N ALA A 3 -10.72 -12.95 17.47
CA ALA A 3 -10.49 -11.91 18.50
C ALA A 3 -9.29 -10.97 18.20
N PHE A 4 -8.37 -11.42 17.33
CA PHE A 4 -7.20 -10.63 16.93
C PHE A 4 -7.55 -9.58 15.88
N THR A 5 -8.42 -9.94 14.92
CA THR A 5 -8.97 -9.04 13.89
C THR A 5 -9.89 -7.96 14.47
N THR A 6 -10.62 -8.24 15.55
CA THR A 6 -11.45 -7.25 16.26
C THR A 6 -10.62 -6.28 17.10
N ASN A 7 -9.59 -6.77 17.81
CA ASN A 7 -8.69 -5.89 18.58
C ASN A 7 -7.86 -4.99 17.65
N LEU A 8 -7.38 -5.51 16.53
CA LEU A 8 -6.68 -4.71 15.52
C LEU A 8 -7.59 -3.65 14.90
N SER A 9 -8.85 -3.99 14.57
CA SER A 9 -9.85 -3.03 14.07
C SER A 9 -10.14 -1.91 15.08
N ARG A 10 -10.14 -2.23 16.38
CA ARG A 10 -10.41 -1.25 17.44
C ARG A 10 -9.22 -0.32 17.68
N THR A 11 -8.00 -0.87 17.74
CA THR A 11 -6.76 -0.10 17.93
C THR A 11 -6.40 0.73 16.70
N VAL A 12 -6.66 0.22 15.50
CA VAL A 12 -6.53 0.96 14.23
C VAL A 12 -7.62 2.03 14.14
N GLY A 13 -8.87 1.72 14.50
CA GLY A 13 -9.98 2.68 14.54
C GLY A 13 -9.77 3.83 15.54
N GLU A 14 -9.13 3.56 16.69
CA GLU A 14 -8.76 4.58 17.69
C GLU A 14 -7.64 5.50 17.20
N ARG A 15 -6.62 4.95 16.54
CA ARG A 15 -5.52 5.74 15.97
C ARG A 15 -5.93 6.50 14.71
N LEU A 16 -6.88 5.98 13.93
CA LEU A 16 -7.50 6.67 12.79
C LEU A 16 -8.38 7.86 13.19
N ARG A 17 -8.95 7.87 14.42
CA ARG A 17 -9.71 9.02 14.92
C ARG A 17 -8.86 10.27 15.16
N HIS A 18 -7.56 10.13 15.37
CA HIS A 18 -6.64 11.27 15.48
C HIS A 18 -6.17 11.79 14.11
N LEU A 19 -6.28 10.99 13.05
CA LEU A 19 -5.94 11.36 11.67
C LEU A 19 -7.14 11.98 10.91
N LYS A 20 -8.23 12.28 11.62
CA LYS A 20 -9.59 12.48 11.11
C LYS A 20 -9.83 13.71 10.24
N ASN A 21 -8.91 14.68 10.17
CA ASN A 21 -9.21 15.94 9.51
C ASN A 21 -8.70 16.09 8.07
N ALA A 22 -7.85 15.19 7.55
CA ALA A 22 -7.38 15.28 6.16
C ALA A 22 -7.36 13.95 5.40
N GLY A 23 -7.08 12.81 6.06
CA GLY A 23 -6.92 11.51 5.39
C GLY A 23 -8.14 10.56 5.49
N VAL A 24 -9.09 10.82 6.39
CA VAL A 24 -10.18 9.86 6.70
C VAL A 24 -11.27 9.77 5.62
N VAL A 25 -11.45 10.80 4.80
CA VAL A 25 -12.40 10.73 3.67
C VAL A 25 -11.95 9.68 2.64
N VAL A 26 -10.64 9.46 2.51
CA VAL A 26 -10.03 8.53 1.53
C VAL A 26 -10.22 7.07 1.94
N LEU A 27 -10.03 6.72 3.21
CA LEU A 27 -10.13 5.32 3.65
C LEU A 27 -11.58 4.82 3.88
N SER A 28 -12.51 5.71 4.26
CA SER A 28 -13.89 5.29 4.52
C SER A 28 -14.68 4.97 3.24
N THR A 29 -14.35 5.61 2.12
CA THR A 29 -15.00 5.37 0.82
C THR A 29 -14.37 4.21 0.06
N ALA A 30 -13.10 3.85 0.39
CA ALA A 30 -12.45 2.64 -0.10
C ALA A 30 -13.15 1.34 0.32
N LEU A 31 -13.81 1.36 1.48
CA LEU A 31 -14.56 0.21 2.02
C LEU A 31 -16.01 0.11 1.50
N SER A 32 -16.46 1.03 0.65
CA SER A 32 -17.84 1.08 0.13
C SER A 32 -18.02 0.39 -1.23
N GLY A 33 -17.01 -0.29 -1.77
CA GLY A 33 -17.10 -0.96 -3.08
C GLY A 33 -17.14 -0.02 -4.30
N LEU A 34 -16.86 1.28 -4.10
CA LEU A 34 -16.83 2.31 -5.15
C LEU A 34 -15.54 3.13 -5.07
N TRP A 35 -14.40 2.47 -4.89
CA TRP A 35 -13.12 3.12 -5.10
C TRP A 35 -12.55 2.57 -6.40
N LEU A 36 -12.70 3.34 -7.49
CA LEU A 36 -12.07 3.03 -8.77
C LEU A 36 -10.57 2.82 -8.49
N PRO A 37 -10.01 1.63 -8.70
CA PRO A 37 -8.60 1.36 -8.38
C PRO A 37 -7.65 2.37 -9.04
N HIS A 38 -8.05 2.89 -10.21
CA HIS A 38 -7.46 4.05 -10.88
C HIS A 38 -7.18 5.26 -9.97
N THR A 39 -8.12 5.64 -9.10
CA THR A 39 -7.91 6.76 -8.18
C THR A 39 -7.04 6.36 -6.97
N ALA A 40 -7.02 5.07 -6.60
CA ALA A 40 -6.14 4.57 -5.54
C ALA A 40 -4.68 4.62 -5.97
N PHE A 41 -4.37 4.06 -7.15
CA PHE A 41 -3.01 4.00 -7.68
C PHE A 41 -2.41 5.40 -7.84
N SER A 42 -3.20 6.35 -8.34
CA SER A 42 -2.79 7.75 -8.44
C SER A 42 -2.46 8.37 -7.07
N ARG A 43 -3.31 8.16 -6.05
CA ARG A 43 -3.07 8.66 -4.69
C ARG A 43 -1.89 8.01 -4.00
N LEU A 44 -1.67 6.70 -4.22
CA LEU A 44 -0.50 6.00 -3.71
C LEU A 44 0.78 6.66 -4.22
N LYS A 45 0.87 6.89 -5.54
CA LYS A 45 2.00 7.58 -6.17
C LYS A 45 2.21 8.97 -5.59
N GLU A 46 1.15 9.76 -5.38
CA GLU A 46 1.28 11.08 -4.75
C GLU A 46 1.94 11.00 -3.37
N ILE A 47 1.61 9.98 -2.56
CA ILE A 47 2.14 9.82 -1.21
C ILE A 47 3.61 9.35 -1.25
N PHE A 48 3.91 8.25 -1.94
CA PHE A 48 5.26 7.67 -1.89
C PHE A 48 6.29 8.42 -2.73
N ASN A 49 5.87 9.30 -3.65
CA ASN A 49 6.77 10.20 -4.35
C ASN A 49 7.12 11.46 -3.55
N THR A 50 6.58 11.64 -2.33
CA THR A 50 6.97 12.76 -1.49
C THR A 50 8.43 12.63 -1.02
N PRO A 51 9.20 13.73 -0.96
CA PRO A 51 10.62 13.69 -0.58
C PRO A 51 10.91 13.06 0.79
N HIS A 52 9.95 13.11 1.70
CA HIS A 52 10.10 12.63 3.08
C HIS A 52 9.40 11.28 3.30
N TYR A 53 8.99 10.58 2.24
CA TYR A 53 8.26 9.33 2.39
C TYR A 53 9.05 8.29 3.20
N VAL A 54 10.38 8.22 3.02
CA VAL A 54 11.27 7.29 3.73
C VAL A 54 11.27 7.50 5.25
N ASP A 55 10.99 8.72 5.72
CA ASP A 55 10.96 9.05 7.14
C ASP A 55 9.53 8.97 7.73
N ARG A 56 8.51 8.93 6.88
CA ARG A 56 7.09 8.98 7.28
C ARG A 56 6.49 7.59 7.43
N ARG A 57 6.75 6.97 8.58
CA ARG A 57 6.22 5.64 8.94
C ARG A 57 4.69 5.50 8.83
N VAL A 58 3.94 6.57 9.11
CA VAL A 58 2.47 6.55 8.96
C VAL A 58 2.07 6.44 7.49
N ASP A 59 2.68 7.25 6.63
CA ASP A 59 2.42 7.23 5.19
C ASP A 59 2.86 5.88 4.58
N GLN A 60 3.97 5.33 5.04
CA GLN A 60 4.43 3.98 4.67
C GLN A 60 3.40 2.91 5.02
N SER A 61 2.94 2.90 6.27
CA SER A 61 1.95 1.92 6.73
C SER A 61 0.62 2.04 5.96
N VAL A 62 0.19 3.26 5.63
CA VAL A 62 -1.02 3.47 4.82
C VAL A 62 -0.84 2.89 3.42
N VAL A 63 0.29 3.17 2.77
CA VAL A 63 0.59 2.66 1.42
C VAL A 63 0.65 1.13 1.41
N GLU A 64 1.34 0.52 2.37
CA GLU A 64 1.43 -0.94 2.50
C GLU A 64 0.05 -1.58 2.67
N ILE A 65 -0.79 -1.03 3.58
CA ILE A 65 -2.14 -1.54 3.82
C ILE A 65 -3.00 -1.43 2.57
N VAL A 66 -2.97 -0.28 1.90
CA VAL A 66 -3.79 -0.04 0.70
C VAL A 66 -3.36 -0.98 -0.44
N ILE A 67 -2.05 -1.15 -0.67
CA ILE A 67 -1.54 -2.09 -1.68
C ILE A 67 -1.98 -3.51 -1.35
N ALA A 68 -1.79 -3.97 -0.11
CA ALA A 68 -2.20 -5.32 0.31
C ALA A 68 -3.71 -5.57 0.18
N ARG A 69 -4.55 -4.54 0.29
CA ARG A 69 -6.00 -4.65 0.07
C ARG A 69 -6.37 -4.67 -1.41
N ILE A 70 -5.76 -3.82 -2.22
CA ILE A 70 -5.99 -3.80 -3.67
C ILE A 70 -5.54 -5.14 -4.28
N THR A 71 -4.34 -5.61 -3.97
CA THR A 71 -3.82 -6.86 -4.53
C THR A 71 -4.62 -8.08 -4.06
N ALA A 72 -5.09 -8.10 -2.80
CA ALA A 72 -6.01 -9.14 -2.33
C ALA A 72 -7.35 -9.09 -3.09
N ALA A 73 -7.96 -7.91 -3.26
CA ALA A 73 -9.22 -7.78 -3.98
C ALA A 73 -9.08 -8.18 -5.46
N ILE A 74 -7.96 -7.85 -6.11
CA ILE A 74 -7.66 -8.27 -7.48
C ILE A 74 -7.58 -9.80 -7.57
N ARG A 75 -6.90 -10.45 -6.61
CA ARG A 75 -6.81 -11.92 -6.54
C ARG A 75 -8.17 -12.58 -6.30
N GLU A 76 -8.96 -12.04 -5.36
CA GLU A 76 -10.30 -12.56 -5.02
C GLU A 76 -11.30 -12.43 -6.18
N THR A 77 -11.17 -11.37 -6.98
CA THR A 77 -12.06 -11.10 -8.13
C THR A 77 -11.56 -11.66 -9.46
N GLY A 78 -10.33 -12.19 -9.51
CA GLY A 78 -9.71 -12.71 -10.74
C GLY A 78 -9.48 -11.65 -11.82
N CYS A 79 -9.50 -10.36 -11.48
CA CYS A 79 -9.46 -9.25 -12.44
C CYS A 79 -8.05 -8.68 -12.66
N ILE A 80 -7.00 -9.50 -12.56
CA ILE A 80 -5.60 -9.02 -12.64
C ILE A 80 -5.26 -8.37 -13.98
N GLU A 81 -5.80 -8.90 -15.08
CA GLU A 81 -5.57 -8.37 -16.43
C GLU A 81 -6.04 -6.91 -16.55
N THR A 82 -7.17 -6.58 -15.92
CA THR A 82 -7.76 -5.23 -15.89
C THR A 82 -6.85 -4.20 -15.21
N TYR A 83 -6.13 -4.61 -14.16
CA TYR A 83 -5.33 -3.70 -13.32
C TYR A 83 -3.83 -3.83 -13.54
N SER A 84 -3.39 -4.77 -14.37
CA SER A 84 -1.98 -5.07 -14.64
C SER A 84 -1.19 -3.84 -15.09
N ALA A 85 -1.75 -3.06 -16.02
CA ALA A 85 -1.13 -1.83 -16.52
C ALA A 85 -0.89 -0.80 -15.41
N GLU A 86 -1.83 -0.66 -14.48
CA GLU A 86 -1.73 0.29 -13.38
C GLU A 86 -0.76 -0.18 -12.29
N LEU A 87 -0.77 -1.48 -11.99
CA LEU A 87 0.18 -2.09 -11.06
C LEU A 87 1.62 -1.94 -11.58
N VAL A 88 1.83 -2.10 -12.89
CA VAL A 88 3.13 -1.87 -13.54
C VAL A 88 3.53 -0.39 -13.49
N ASP A 89 2.59 0.53 -13.69
CA ASP A 89 2.85 1.98 -13.57
C ASP A 89 3.22 2.41 -12.14
N VAL A 90 2.57 1.83 -11.12
CA VAL A 90 2.97 2.04 -9.72
C VAL A 90 4.36 1.45 -9.46
N LEU A 91 4.63 0.24 -9.96
CA LEU A 91 5.94 -0.40 -9.84
C LEU A 91 7.05 0.45 -10.48
N ASP A 92 6.85 0.97 -11.70
CA ASP A 92 7.77 1.89 -12.38
C ASP A 92 8.03 3.14 -11.52
N SER A 93 6.98 3.70 -10.92
CA SER A 93 7.13 4.84 -10.03
C SER A 93 7.93 4.50 -8.76
N CYS A 94 7.85 3.28 -8.23
CA CYS A 94 8.68 2.86 -7.09
C CYS A 94 10.15 2.71 -7.50
N LEU A 95 10.43 2.13 -8.67
CA LEU A 95 11.80 1.89 -9.17
C LEU A 95 12.59 3.16 -9.48
N LYS A 96 11.92 4.32 -9.55
CA LYS A 96 12.56 5.65 -9.65
C LYS A 96 13.17 6.14 -8.33
N HIS A 97 12.91 5.46 -7.21
CA HIS A 97 13.48 5.78 -5.89
C HIS A 97 14.61 4.81 -5.52
N PRO A 98 15.50 5.19 -4.59
CA PRO A 98 16.49 4.28 -4.04
C PRO A 98 15.82 3.03 -3.44
N MET A 99 16.29 1.84 -3.83
CA MET A 99 15.79 0.56 -3.30
C MET A 99 16.37 0.21 -1.93
N THR A 100 17.43 0.89 -1.50
CA THR A 100 18.02 0.72 -0.18
C THR A 100 18.22 2.07 0.49
N VAL A 101 18.16 2.08 1.82
CA VAL A 101 18.39 3.26 2.66
C VAL A 101 19.28 2.87 3.85
N LEU A 102 19.99 3.85 4.40
CA LEU A 102 20.78 3.65 5.60
C LEU A 102 19.86 3.71 6.83
N ASN A 103 19.89 2.69 7.68
CA ASN A 103 19.18 2.71 8.96
C ASN A 103 19.95 3.51 10.03
N SER A 104 19.38 3.59 11.24
CA SER A 104 20.00 4.25 12.39
C SER A 104 21.36 3.66 12.80
N ASP A 105 21.59 2.40 12.46
CA ASP A 105 22.77 1.62 12.82
C ASP A 105 23.87 1.67 11.74
N GLY A 106 23.64 2.44 10.66
CA GLY A 106 24.59 2.58 9.57
C GLY A 106 24.57 1.41 8.58
N GLU A 107 23.54 0.57 8.60
CA GLU A 107 23.39 -0.57 7.72
C GLU A 107 22.44 -0.24 6.57
N TYR A 108 22.73 -0.78 5.38
CA TYR A 108 21.81 -0.72 4.25
C TYR A 108 20.67 -1.71 4.47
N VAL A 109 19.45 -1.19 4.50
CA VAL A 109 18.20 -1.97 4.56
C VAL A 109 17.31 -1.63 3.38
N ASP A 110 16.36 -2.51 3.08
CA ASP A 110 15.37 -2.26 2.04
C ASP A 110 14.61 -0.96 2.32
N SER A 111 14.49 -0.12 1.29
CA SER A 111 13.67 1.08 1.38
C SER A 111 12.19 0.72 1.40
N PRO A 112 11.32 1.64 1.87
CA PRO A 112 9.88 1.46 1.73
C PRO A 112 9.44 1.22 0.28
N HIS A 113 10.12 1.82 -0.70
CA HIS A 113 9.86 1.60 -2.13
C HIS A 113 10.24 0.19 -2.60
N CYS A 114 11.33 -0.38 -2.08
CA CYS A 114 11.72 -1.76 -2.36
C CYS A 114 10.68 -2.77 -1.86
N LYS A 115 10.14 -2.52 -0.66
CA LYS A 115 9.07 -3.35 -0.10
C LYS A 115 7.80 -3.28 -0.96
N ILE A 116 7.38 -2.08 -1.38
CA ILE A 116 6.25 -1.91 -2.30
C ILE A 116 6.49 -2.65 -3.62
N ALA A 117 7.66 -2.46 -4.23
CA ALA A 117 8.00 -3.12 -5.49
C ALA A 117 7.95 -4.65 -5.36
N SER A 118 8.44 -5.19 -4.25
CA SER A 118 8.41 -6.63 -3.95
C SER A 118 6.98 -7.17 -3.80
N ASP A 119 6.10 -6.43 -3.13
CA ASP A 119 4.68 -6.80 -2.98
C ASP A 119 3.92 -6.76 -4.32
N LEU A 120 4.22 -5.77 -5.16
CA LEU A 120 3.64 -5.64 -6.50
C LEU A 120 4.13 -6.75 -7.43
N LEU A 121 5.43 -7.04 -7.47
CA LEU A 121 6.00 -8.14 -8.24
C LEU A 121 5.43 -9.49 -7.79
N SER A 122 5.32 -9.70 -6.48
CA SER A 122 4.67 -10.90 -5.93
C SER A 122 3.21 -11.00 -6.38
N SER A 123 2.50 -9.87 -6.46
CA SER A 123 1.11 -9.84 -6.90
C SER A 123 0.94 -10.06 -8.41
N LEU A 124 1.86 -9.54 -9.22
CA LEU A 124 1.86 -9.67 -10.68
C LEU A 124 2.32 -11.07 -11.14
N PHE A 125 3.31 -11.67 -10.47
CA PHE A 125 3.99 -12.87 -10.96
C PHE A 125 3.79 -14.13 -10.09
N LEU A 126 3.37 -14.03 -8.82
CA LEU A 126 2.99 -15.21 -8.02
C LEU A 126 1.49 -15.50 -8.16
N VAL A 127 1.04 -15.62 -9.40
CA VAL A 127 -0.17 -16.36 -9.78
C VAL A 127 0.29 -17.77 -10.13
N GLY A 128 0.44 -18.64 -9.13
CA GLY A 128 0.87 -20.01 -9.34
C GLY A 128 0.84 -20.80 -8.03
N GLU A 129 0.20 -21.96 -8.08
CA GLU A 129 -0.03 -22.95 -7.01
C GLU A 129 -1.25 -22.69 -6.10
N ALA A 130 -2.45 -22.86 -6.69
CA ALA A 130 -3.62 -23.38 -5.97
C ALA A 130 -4.40 -24.31 -6.90
#